data_AF-A0A1G8QL73-F1
#
_entry.id   AF-A0A1G8QL73-F1
#
_cell.length_a   1.000
_cell.length_b   1.000
_cell.length_c   1.000
_cell.angle_alpha   90.00
_cell.angle_beta   90.00
_cell.angle_gamma   90.00
#
_symmetry.space_group_name_H-M   'P 1'
#
loop_
_entity.id
_entity.type
_entity.pdbx_description
1 polymer ?
#
loop_
_entity_poly.entity_id
_entity_poly.type
_entity_poly.pdbx_seq_one_letter_code
_entity_poly.pdbx_strand_id
1 'polypeptide(L)' 'MTRLNRIEGQIRGVKGMIEKDTYCDDVLNQIAAIQSALNSVGKMVLEGHMKSCVIERIQSGEHEVIDEILVTMNKLMK' A
#
# COMPACT_ATOMS: atom_id res chain seq x y z
N MET A 1 0.07 -12.01 4.49
CA MET A 1 -0.93 -11.64 5.54
C MET A 1 -0.33 -10.98 6.77
N THR A 2 0.80 -11.45 7.32
CA THR A 2 1.44 -10.87 8.53
C THR A 2 1.62 -9.34 8.52
N ARG A 3 1.98 -8.74 7.37
CA ARG A 3 2.15 -7.28 7.24
C ARG A 3 0.84 -6.50 7.38
N LEU A 4 -0.24 -7.00 6.79
CA LEU A 4 -1.56 -6.36 6.87
C LEU A 4 -2.12 -6.44 8.29
N ASN A 5 -1.99 -7.59 8.96
CA ASN A 5 -2.41 -7.74 10.36
C ASN A 5 -1.66 -6.76 11.29
N ARG A 6 -0.36 -6.50 11.00
CA ARG A 6 0.41 -5.51 11.74
C ARG A 6 -0.12 -4.09 11.50
N ILE A 7 -0.40 -3.73 10.25
CA ILE A 7 -0.96 -2.43 9.87
C ILE A 7 -2.33 -2.21 10.55
N GLU A 8 -3.19 -3.22 10.55
CA GLU A 8 -4.47 -3.20 11.25
C GLU A 8 -4.29 -2.93 12.75
N GLY A 9 -3.31 -3.57 13.39
CA GLY A 9 -2.92 -3.29 14.77
C GLY A 9 -2.50 -1.84 14.99
N GLN A 10 -1.70 -1.27 14.08
CA GLN A 10 -1.29 0.13 14.15
C GLN A 10 -2.48 1.10 14.00
N ILE A 11 -3.43 0.81 13.10
CA ILE A 11 -4.66 1.60 12.93
C ILE A 11 -5.49 1.60 14.21
N ARG A 12 -5.67 0.43 14.84
CA ARG A 12 -6.32 0.34 16.16
C ARG A 12 -5.57 1.15 17.23
N GLY A 13 -4.24 1.13 17.19
CA GLY A 13 -3.39 1.93 18.07
C GLY A 13 -3.66 3.43 17.92
N VAL A 14 -3.65 3.95 16.68
CA VAL A 14 -3.96 5.35 16.37
C VAL A 14 -5.34 5.75 16.87
N LYS A 15 -6.36 4.91 16.65
CA LYS A 15 -7.71 5.16 17.17
C LYS A 15 -7.68 5.35 18.69
N GLY A 16 -7.00 4.46 19.41
CA GLY A 16 -6.88 4.57 20.87
C GLY A 16 -6.05 5.77 21.35
N MET A 17 -5.10 6.27 20.54
CA MET A 17 -4.37 7.50 20.85
C MET A 17 -5.27 8.74 20.74
N ILE A 18 -6.12 8.78 19.71
CA ILE A 18 -7.09 9.88 19.52
C ILE A 18 -8.12 9.88 20.66
N GLU A 19 -8.65 8.72 21.04
CA GLU A 19 -9.61 8.60 22.14
C GLU A 19 -9.02 9.01 23.50
N LYS A 20 -7.70 8.95 23.66
CA LYS A 20 -6.97 9.34 24.87
C LYS A 20 -6.44 10.77 24.83
N ASP A 21 -6.76 11.52 23.78
CA ASP A 21 -6.27 12.89 23.55
C ASP A 21 -4.73 12.97 23.60
N THR A 22 -4.05 11.95 23.05
CA THR A 22 -2.59 11.91 22.95
C THR A 22 -2.08 13.07 22.08
N TYR A 23 -0.87 13.56 22.39
CA TYR A 23 -0.21 14.62 21.66
C TYR A 23 -0.24 14.43 20.14
N CYS A 24 -0.66 15.47 19.41
CA CYS A 24 -0.97 15.37 17.99
C CYS A 24 0.23 14.90 17.16
N ASP A 25 1.45 15.33 17.46
CA ASP A 25 2.63 14.91 16.69
C ASP A 25 2.88 13.41 16.81
N ASP A 26 2.60 12.79 17.96
CA ASP A 26 2.75 11.34 18.13
C ASP A 26 1.73 10.58 17.28
N VAL A 27 0.49 11.08 17.23
CA VAL A 27 -0.56 10.53 16.37
C VAL A 27 -0.17 10.65 14.90
N LEU A 28 0.33 11.82 14.47
CA LEU A 28 0.80 12.06 13.11
C LEU A 28 1.99 11.16 12.75
N ASN A 29 2.94 10.96 13.67
CA ASN A 29 4.07 10.03 13.48
C ASN A 29 3.59 8.58 13.28
N GLN A 30 2.59 8.13 14.02
CA GLN A 30 2.01 6.80 13.82
C GLN A 30 1.27 6.68 12.49
N ILE A 31 0.54 7.72 12.07
CA ILE A 31 -0.11 7.77 10.75
C ILE A 31 0.94 7.66 9.63
N ALA A 32 2.03 8.42 9.73
CA ALA A 32 3.13 8.36 8.75
C ALA A 32 3.76 6.95 8.69
N ALA A 33 3.93 6.29 9.84
CA ALA A 33 4.42 4.91 9.89
C ALA A 33 3.45 3.92 9.21
N ILE A 34 2.14 4.10 9.38
CA ILE A 34 1.10 3.29 8.71
C ILE A 34 1.15 3.50 7.19
N GLN A 35 1.23 4.76 6.73
CA GLN A 35 1.34 5.08 5.30
C GLN A 35 2.57 4.42 4.68
N SER A 36 3.74 4.51 5.34
CA SER A 36 4.97 3.85 4.88
C SER A 36 4.81 2.32 4.79
N ALA A 37 4.17 1.72 5.79
CA ALA A 37 3.90 0.28 5.80
C ALA A 37 2.94 -0.14 4.67
N LEU A 38 1.88 0.63 4.41
CA LEU A 38 0.97 0.42 3.28
C LEU A 38 1.68 0.56 1.93
N ASN A 39 2.53 1.57 1.77
CA ASN A 39 3.34 1.76 0.56
C ASN A 39 4.27 0.56 0.31
N SER A 40 4.87 -0.01 1.37
CA SER A 40 5.66 -1.23 1.25
C SER A 40 4.84 -2.44 0.80
N VAL A 41 3.60 -2.58 1.28
CA VAL A 41 2.69 -3.65 0.83
C VAL A 41 2.27 -3.43 -0.62
N GLY A 42 1.91 -2.20 -0.99
CA GLY A 42 1.54 -1.83 -2.36
C GLY A 42 2.64 -2.17 -3.37
N LYS A 43 3.90 -1.85 -3.05
CA LYS A 43 5.07 -2.22 -3.88
C LYS A 43 5.20 -3.74 -4.05
N MET A 44 5.02 -4.51 -2.98
CA MET A 44 5.10 -5.97 -3.03
C MET A 44 4.00 -6.57 -3.91
N VAL A 45 2.78 -6.05 -3.81
CA VAL A 45 1.65 -6.49 -4.66
C VAL A 45 1.90 -6.14 -6.12
N LEU A 46 2.37 -4.91 -6.39
CA LEU A 46 2.71 -4.46 -7.74
C LEU A 46 3.81 -5.33 -8.36
N GLU A 47 4.86 -5.64 -7.61
CA GLU A 47 5.94 -6.53 -8.06
C GLU A 47 5.41 -7.91 -8.44
N GLY A 48 4.54 -8.49 -7.60
CA GLY A 48 3.88 -9.76 -7.90
C GLY A 48 3.05 -9.68 -9.19
N HIS A 49 2.22 -8.65 -9.32
CA HIS A 49 1.38 -8.42 -10.50
C HIS A 49 2.21 -8.28 -11.78
N MET A 50 3.30 -7.51 -11.74
CA MET A 50 4.23 -7.36 -12.85
C MET A 50 4.86 -8.70 -13.27
N LYS A 51 5.22 -9.54 -12.29
CA LYS A 51 5.91 -10.82 -12.55
C LYS A 51 4.98 -11.95 -12.97
N SER A 52 3.66 -11.81 -12.84
CA SER A 52 2.68 -12.81 -13.25
C SER A 52 1.75 -12.28 -14.34
N CYS A 53 0.65 -11.64 -13.95
CA CYS A 53 -0.45 -11.28 -14.85
C CYS A 53 0.01 -10.40 -16.02
N VAL A 54 0.92 -9.46 -15.77
CA VAL A 54 1.40 -8.53 -16.80
C VAL A 54 2.24 -9.25 -17.84
N ILE A 55 3.18 -10.11 -17.40
CA ILE A 55 4.00 -10.90 -18.33
C ILE A 55 3.13 -11.83 -19.17
N GLU A 56 2.14 -12.49 -18.55
CA GLU A 56 1.20 -13.38 -19.25
C GLU A 56 0.39 -12.65 -20.33
N ARG A 57 -0.14 -11.46 -20.01
CA ARG A 57 -0.90 -10.63 -20.96
C ARG A 57 -0.03 -10.11 -22.10
N ILE A 58 1.18 -9.63 -21.81
CA ILE A 58 2.14 -9.20 -22.85
C ILE A 58 2.48 -10.37 -23.79
N GLN A 59 2.70 -11.57 -23.25
CA GLN A 59 2.98 -12.77 -24.06
C GLN A 59 1.78 -13.19 -24.92
N SER A 60 0.56 -12.84 -24.49
CA SER A 60 -0.68 -13.08 -25.23
C SER A 60 -1.01 -11.98 -26.26
N GLY A 61 -0.15 -10.96 -26.38
CA GLY A 61 -0.32 -9.84 -27.33
C GLY A 61 -1.20 -8.70 -26.80
N GLU A 62 -1.61 -8.75 -25.53
CA GLU A 62 -2.44 -7.74 -24.86
C GLU A 62 -1.57 -6.62 -24.28
N HIS A 63 -1.06 -5.74 -25.16
CA HIS A 63 -0.14 -4.67 -24.76
C HIS A 63 -0.83 -3.50 -24.00
N GLU A 64 -2.16 -3.39 -24.06
CA GLU A 64 -2.95 -2.40 -23.33
C GLU A 64 -2.80 -2.52 -21.80
N VAL A 65 -2.36 -3.68 -21.30
CA VAL A 65 -2.03 -3.89 -19.88
C VAL A 65 -0.98 -2.88 -19.37
N ILE A 66 -0.11 -2.36 -20.25
CA ILE A 66 0.89 -1.35 -19.87
C ILE A 66 0.22 -0.04 -19.45
N ASP A 67 -0.84 0.39 -20.14
CA ASP A 67 -1.58 1.59 -19.79
C ASP A 67 -2.30 1.43 -18.45
N GLU A 68 -2.87 0.25 -18.18
CA GLU A 68 -3.50 -0.09 -16.89
C GLU A 68 -2.50 0.01 -15.72
N ILE A 69 -1.27 -0.47 -15.92
CA ILE A 69 -0.19 -0.39 -14.93
C ILE A 69 0.21 1.06 -14.69
N LEU A 70 0.37 1.86 -15.75
CA LEU A 70 0.73 3.28 -15.61
C LEU A 70 -0.32 4.04 -14.78
N VAL A 71 -1.61 3.77 -14.98
CA VAL A 71 -2.69 4.32 -14.16
C VAL A 71 -2.55 3.89 -12.69
N THR A 72 -2.24 2.62 -12.46
CA THR A 72 -2.09 2.07 -11.09
C THR A 72 -0.85 2.62 -10.38
N MET A 73 0.29 2.70 -11.07
CA MET A 73 1.54 3.28 -10.54
C MET A 73 1.36 4.74 -10.14
N ASN A 74 0.68 5.53 -10.97
CA ASN A 74 0.39 6.93 -10.65
C ASN A 74 -0.44 7.11 -9.38
N LYS A 75 -1.26 6.13 -8.99
CA LYS A 75 -2.00 6.14 -7.71
C LYS A 75 -1.10 5.79 -6.53
N LEU A 76 -0.12 4.91 -6.72
CA LEU A 76 0.80 4.46 -5.67
C LEU A 76 1.98 5.42 -5.41
N MET A 77 2.24 6.35 -6.33
CA MET A 77 3.29 7.36 -6.21
C MET A 77 2.82 8.70 -5.61
N LYS A 78 1.51 8.85 -5.39
CA LYS A 78 0.94 9.99 -4.65
C LYS A 78 1.03 9.75 -3.15
#